data_AF-A0A0H3C4Y3-F1
#
_entry.id   AF-A0A0H3C4Y3-F1
#
_cell.length_a   1.000
_cell.length_b   1.000
_cell.length_c   1.000
_cell.angle_alpha   90.00
_cell.angle_beta   90.00
_cell.angle_gamma   90.00
#
_symmetry.space_group_name_H-M   'P 1'
#
loop_
_entity.id
_entity.type
_entity.pdbx_description
1 polymer ?
#
loop_
_entity_poly.entity_id
_entity_poly.type
_entity_poly.pdbx_seq_one_letter_code
_entity_poly.pdbx_strand_id
1 'polypeptide(L)'
;MRNLVHRTYDIESIKNEFLNIGFSEEAIDFVFLHNDNYNYEVLKEKIIDVEKNLQKDISSLDTKIDNVEKTLQKDISSLNTKIDSVEKTLQKDIFSLDNKINVLKNELTASNRTIQVILIMGITLTPIIYSIFNKHFLN
;
A
#
# COMPACT_ATOMS: atom_id res chain seq x y z
N MET A 1 -36.16 63.41 -9.99
CA MET A 1 -35.25 62.64 -9.13
C MET A 1 -33.91 62.57 -9.85
N ARG A 2 -32.83 63.09 -9.27
CA ARG A 2 -31.51 63.13 -9.93
C ARG A 2 -30.87 61.74 -9.85
N ASN A 3 -30.48 61.18 -11.00
CA ASN A 3 -29.73 59.93 -11.11
C ASN A 3 -28.39 60.06 -10.38
N LEU A 4 -28.21 59.31 -9.29
CA LEU A 4 -26.93 59.17 -8.61
C LEU A 4 -26.14 58.06 -9.33
N VAL A 5 -25.33 58.45 -10.31
CA VAL A 5 -24.32 57.57 -10.91
C VAL A 5 -23.36 57.17 -9.79
N HIS A 6 -23.43 55.91 -9.35
CA HIS A 6 -22.50 55.37 -8.37
C HIS A 6 -21.16 55.17 -9.06
N ARG A 7 -20.22 56.09 -8.84
CA ARG A 7 -18.82 55.88 -9.17
C ARG A 7 -18.21 55.07 -8.03
N THR A 8 -17.79 53.84 -8.32
CA THR A 8 -16.93 53.07 -7.41
C THR A 8 -15.53 53.65 -7.48
N TYR A 9 -15.16 54.40 -6.46
CA TYR A 9 -13.78 54.85 -6.25
C TYR A 9 -13.12 53.87 -5.29
N ASP A 10 -11.92 53.39 -5.62
CA ASP A 10 -11.10 52.70 -4.63
C ASP A 10 -10.57 53.69 -3.58
N ILE A 11 -10.19 53.17 -2.42
CA ILE A 11 -9.75 53.97 -1.27
C ILE A 11 -8.53 54.83 -1.62
N GLU A 12 -7.64 54.29 -2.45
CA GLU A 12 -6.44 54.98 -2.92
C GLU A 12 -6.80 56.21 -3.78
N SER A 13 -7.76 56.08 -4.69
CA SER A 13 -8.28 57.19 -5.50
C SER A 13 -8.95 58.25 -4.63
N ILE A 14 -9.69 57.85 -3.59
CA ILE A 14 -10.32 58.80 -2.66
C ILE A 14 -9.25 59.53 -1.82
N LYS A 15 -8.25 58.81 -1.31
CA LYS A 15 -7.10 59.40 -0.58
C LYS A 15 -6.39 60.45 -1.46
N ASN A 16 -6.11 60.12 -2.71
CA ASN A 16 -5.49 61.02 -3.67
C ASN A 16 -6.36 62.26 -3.98
N GLU A 17 -7.69 62.11 -4.06
CA GLU A 17 -8.59 63.26 -4.25
C GLU A 17 -8.58 64.20 -3.04
N PHE A 18 -8.60 63.67 -1.82
CA PHE A 18 -8.50 64.49 -0.60
C PHE A 18 -7.17 65.23 -0.48
N LEU A 19 -6.05 64.58 -0.83
CA LEU A 19 -4.74 65.23 -0.91
C LEU A 19 -4.75 66.38 -1.92
N ASN A 20 -5.32 66.15 -3.11
CA ASN A 20 -5.37 67.14 -4.19
C ASN A 20 -6.19 68.39 -3.85
N ILE A 21 -7.21 68.26 -3.00
CA ILE A 21 -8.01 69.40 -2.53
C ILE A 21 -7.46 70.04 -1.24
N GLY A 22 -6.31 69.58 -0.74
CA GLY A 22 -5.54 70.25 0.31
C GLY A 22 -5.75 69.71 1.74
N PHE A 23 -6.34 68.53 1.92
CA PHE A 23 -6.33 67.88 3.24
C PHE A 23 -4.93 67.35 3.55
N SER A 24 -4.53 67.41 4.83
CA SER A 24 -3.29 66.79 5.29
C SER A 24 -3.44 65.27 5.39
N GLU A 25 -2.34 64.55 5.26
CA GLU A 25 -2.33 63.09 5.31
C GLU A 25 -2.87 62.57 6.66
N GLU A 26 -2.58 63.28 7.76
CA GLU A 26 -3.07 62.92 9.10
C GLU A 26 -4.59 63.07 9.24
N ALA A 27 -5.17 64.11 8.64
CA ALA A 27 -6.62 64.34 8.65
C ALA A 27 -7.35 63.27 7.82
N ILE A 28 -6.75 62.88 6.69
CA ILE A 28 -7.25 61.81 5.83
C ILE A 28 -7.18 60.48 6.59
N ASP A 29 -6.01 60.13 7.12
CA ASP A 29 -5.80 58.89 7.87
C ASP A 29 -6.75 58.80 9.08
N PHE A 30 -7.02 59.90 9.80
CA PHE A 30 -8.00 59.92 10.89
C PHE A 30 -9.41 59.56 10.42
N VAL A 31 -9.87 60.13 9.30
CA VAL A 31 -11.20 59.86 8.74
C VAL A 31 -11.28 58.42 8.23
N PHE A 32 -10.23 57.93 7.56
CA PHE A 32 -10.18 56.56 7.05
C PHE A 32 -10.08 55.52 8.16
N LEU A 33 -9.28 55.74 9.21
CA LEU A 33 -9.17 54.80 10.35
C LEU A 33 -10.52 54.53 11.04
N HIS A 34 -11.35 55.57 11.13
CA HIS A 34 -12.68 55.51 11.75
C HIS A 34 -13.79 55.19 10.74
N ASN A 35 -13.45 54.99 9.47
CA ASN A 35 -14.40 54.58 8.45
C ASN A 35 -14.47 53.05 8.40
N ASP A 36 -15.61 52.49 8.75
CA ASP A 36 -15.85 51.04 8.70
C ASP A 36 -15.59 50.44 7.30
N ASN A 37 -15.79 51.20 6.22
CA ASN A 37 -15.47 50.74 4.85
C ASN A 37 -13.96 50.60 4.61
N TYR A 38 -13.12 51.42 5.25
CA TYR A 38 -11.66 51.27 5.15
C TYR A 38 -11.18 50.01 5.84
N ASN A 39 -11.66 49.78 7.06
CA ASN A 39 -11.35 48.57 7.81
C ASN A 39 -11.86 47.31 7.09
N TYR A 40 -13.00 47.39 6.41
CA TYR A 40 -13.53 46.31 5.57
C TYR A 40 -12.61 45.96 4.39
N GLU A 41 -12.14 46.94 3.61
CA GLU A 41 -11.26 46.66 2.48
C GLU A 41 -9.90 46.09 2.93
N VAL A 42 -9.29 46.63 3.99
CA VAL A 42 -8.05 46.06 4.56
C VAL A 42 -8.26 44.63 5.05
N LEU A 43 -9.39 44.34 5.71
CA LEU A 43 -9.71 42.99 6.16
C LEU A 43 -9.95 42.04 4.99
N LYS A 44 -10.63 42.51 3.93
CA LYS A 44 -10.88 41.74 2.71
C LYS A 44 -9.59 41.38 1.99
N GLU A 45 -8.63 42.29 1.87
CA GLU A 45 -7.31 41.99 1.31
C GLU A 45 -6.58 40.91 2.13
N LYS A 46 -6.56 41.04 3.46
CA LYS A 46 -5.95 40.02 4.34
C LYS A 46 -6.63 38.66 4.20
N ILE A 47 -7.96 38.62 4.05
CA ILE A 47 -8.71 37.39 3.84
C ILE A 47 -8.32 36.75 2.49
N ILE A 48 -8.20 37.53 1.43
CA ILE A 48 -7.76 37.05 0.11
C ILE A 48 -6.34 36.47 0.19
N ASP A 49 -5.43 37.11 0.90
CA ASP A 49 -4.06 36.62 1.09
C ASP A 49 -4.03 35.30 1.89
N VAL A 50 -4.82 35.21 2.96
CA VAL A 50 -4.98 33.97 3.73
C VAL A 50 -5.57 32.86 2.85
N GLU A 51 -6.62 33.16 2.08
CA GLU A 51 -7.24 32.21 1.15
C GLU A 51 -6.23 31.69 0.12
N LYS A 52 -5.45 32.58 -0.49
CA LYS A 52 -4.41 32.22 -1.47
C LYS A 52 -3.32 31.33 -0.86
N ASN A 53 -2.89 31.62 0.36
CA ASN A 53 -1.91 30.80 1.06
C ASN A 53 -2.49 29.42 1.40
N LEU A 54 -3.73 29.35 1.87
CA LEU A 54 -4.41 28.08 2.15
C LEU A 54 -4.59 27.24 0.87
N GLN A 55 -4.97 27.85 -0.25
CA GLN A 55 -5.06 27.15 -1.54
C GLN A 55 -3.72 26.54 -1.97
N LYS A 56 -2.61 27.28 -1.76
CA LYS A 56 -1.26 26.79 -2.03
C LYS A 56 -0.88 25.62 -1.11
N ASP A 57 -1.19 25.72 0.17
CA ASP A 57 -0.92 24.67 1.14
C ASP A 57 -1.72 23.39 0.84
N ILE A 58 -3.01 23.53 0.50
CA ILE A 58 -3.86 22.41 0.07
C ILE A 58 -3.28 21.76 -1.19
N SER A 59 -2.92 22.53 -2.21
CA SER A 59 -2.31 22.00 -3.44
C SER A 59 -0.99 21.26 -3.17
N SER A 60 -0.19 21.76 -2.22
CA SER A 60 1.03 21.08 -1.78
C SER A 60 0.74 19.78 -1.03
N LEU A 61 -0.33 19.73 -0.22
CA LEU A 61 -0.76 18.52 0.48
C LEU A 61 -1.28 17.48 -0.51
N ASP A 62 -2.10 17.88 -1.49
CA ASP A 62 -2.59 16.98 -2.54
C ASP A 62 -1.42 16.32 -3.29
N THR A 63 -0.42 17.12 -3.68
CA THR A 63 0.80 16.59 -4.33
C THR A 63 1.55 15.59 -3.42
N LYS A 64 1.62 15.85 -2.11
CA LYS A 64 2.26 14.92 -1.16
C LYS A 64 1.47 13.64 -1.01
N ILE A 65 0.13 13.74 -0.93
CA ILE A 65 -0.77 12.59 -0.84
C ILE A 65 -0.65 11.72 -2.10
N ASP A 66 -0.69 12.32 -3.28
CA ASP A 66 -0.52 11.60 -4.56
C ASP A 66 0.81 10.83 -4.62
N ASN A 67 1.90 11.45 -4.13
CA ASN A 67 3.21 10.80 -4.11
C ASN A 67 3.28 9.64 -3.10
N VAL A 68 2.66 9.79 -1.92
CA VAL A 68 2.53 8.71 -0.94
C VAL A 68 1.71 7.57 -1.52
N GLU A 69 0.58 7.86 -2.16
CA GLU A 69 -0.29 6.85 -2.79
C GLU A 69 0.46 6.06 -3.86
N LYS A 70 1.14 6.74 -4.79
CA LYS A 70 1.96 6.08 -5.83
C LYS A 70 3.06 5.20 -5.25
N THR A 71 3.71 5.66 -4.17
CA THR A 71 4.76 4.89 -3.49
C THR A 71 4.18 3.63 -2.86
N LEU A 72 3.06 3.75 -2.13
CA LEU A 72 2.38 2.61 -1.52
C LEU A 72 1.88 1.61 -2.56
N GLN A 73 1.31 2.07 -3.68
CA GLN A 73 0.89 1.19 -4.79
C GLN A 73 2.05 0.38 -5.37
N LYS A 74 3.22 1.02 -5.53
CA LYS A 74 4.44 0.35 -5.99
C LYS A 74 4.94 -0.69 -4.98
N ASP A 75 4.95 -0.34 -3.70
CA ASP A 75 5.39 -1.24 -2.64
C ASP A 75 4.47 -2.46 -2.51
N ILE A 76 3.15 -2.26 -2.58
CA ILE A 76 2.16 -3.35 -2.59
C ILE A 76 2.39 -4.26 -3.81
N SER A 77 2.60 -3.70 -4.99
CA SER A 77 2.85 -4.47 -6.21
C SER A 77 4.14 -5.30 -6.13
N SER A 78 5.18 -4.72 -5.53
CA SER A 78 6.46 -5.40 -5.26
C SER A 78 6.28 -6.55 -4.25
N LEU A 79 5.52 -6.33 -3.18
CA LEU A 79 5.20 -7.36 -2.19
C LEU A 79 4.38 -8.50 -2.80
N ASN A 80 3.36 -8.21 -3.60
CA ASN A 80 2.58 -9.23 -4.30
C ASN A 80 3.47 -10.11 -5.19
N THR A 81 4.38 -9.51 -5.95
CA THR A 81 5.33 -10.27 -6.80
C THR A 81 6.24 -11.18 -5.96
N LYS A 82 6.70 -10.72 -4.80
CA LYS A 82 7.51 -11.53 -3.88
C LYS A 82 6.70 -12.68 -3.28
N ILE A 83 5.46 -12.43 -2.89
CA ILE A 83 4.53 -13.45 -2.37
C ILE A 83 4.29 -14.53 -3.42
N ASP A 84 3.97 -14.15 -4.67
CA ASP A 84 3.77 -15.09 -5.78
C ASP A 84 5.00 -15.96 -6.03
N SER A 85 6.21 -15.37 -5.93
CA SER A 85 7.47 -16.11 -6.09
C SER A 85 7.70 -17.12 -4.96
N VAL A 86 7.40 -16.74 -3.71
CA VAL A 86 7.51 -17.62 -2.55
C VAL A 86 6.49 -18.75 -2.67
N GLU A 87 5.24 -18.45 -3.05
CA GLU A 87 4.19 -19.44 -3.22
C GLU A 87 4.56 -20.49 -4.28
N LYS A 88 5.03 -20.06 -5.46
CA LYS A 88 5.50 -20.97 -6.52
C LYS A 88 6.65 -21.86 -6.07
N THR A 89 7.58 -21.32 -5.28
CA THR A 89 8.72 -22.08 -4.76
C THR A 89 8.23 -23.14 -3.77
N LEU A 90 7.37 -22.77 -2.82
CA LEU A 90 6.80 -23.70 -1.85
C LEU A 90 5.95 -24.80 -2.52
N GLN A 91 5.15 -24.45 -3.53
CA GLN A 91 4.39 -25.45 -4.31
C GLN A 91 5.32 -26.47 -4.98
N LYS A 92 6.44 -26.02 -5.56
CA LYS A 92 7.44 -26.91 -6.17
C LYS A 92 8.11 -27.81 -5.13
N ASP A 93 8.45 -27.26 -3.97
CA ASP A 93 9.09 -28.01 -2.90
C ASP A 93 8.14 -29.08 -2.32
N ILE A 94 6.87 -28.73 -2.10
CA ILE A 94 5.82 -29.68 -1.68
C ILE A 94 5.67 -30.79 -2.71
N PHE A 95 5.56 -30.46 -4.00
CA PHE A 95 5.45 -31.46 -5.07
C PHE A 95 6.68 -32.38 -5.13
N SER A 96 7.88 -31.84 -4.91
CA SER A 96 9.11 -32.63 -4.85
C SER A 96 9.10 -33.60 -3.66
N LEU A 97 8.66 -33.12 -2.49
CA LEU A 97 8.52 -33.94 -1.28
C LEU A 97 7.48 -35.05 -1.45
N ASP A 98 6.31 -34.74 -2.01
CA ASP A 98 5.26 -35.73 -2.30
C ASP A 98 5.78 -36.85 -3.20
N ASN A 99 6.53 -36.51 -4.25
CA ASN A 99 7.15 -37.50 -5.13
C ASN A 99 8.15 -38.39 -4.38
N LYS A 100 9.01 -37.80 -3.54
CA LYS A 100 9.98 -38.57 -2.72
C LYS A 100 9.26 -39.51 -1.75
N ILE A 101 8.20 -39.03 -1.09
CA ILE A 101 7.37 -39.84 -0.18
C ILE A 101 6.72 -41.01 -0.93
N ASN A 102 6.18 -40.77 -2.13
CA ASN A 102 5.57 -41.81 -2.95
C ASN A 102 6.59 -42.89 -3.37
N VAL A 103 7.81 -42.49 -3.76
CA VAL A 103 8.90 -43.43 -4.07
C VAL A 103 9.25 -44.29 -2.86
N LEU A 104 9.49 -43.68 -1.70
CA LEU A 104 9.81 -44.38 -0.46
C LEU A 104 8.70 -45.35 -0.03
N LYS A 105 7.43 -44.94 -0.17
CA LYS A 105 6.27 -45.79 0.14
C LYS A 105 6.23 -47.03 -0.77
N ASN A 106 6.53 -46.87 -2.06
CA ASN A 106 6.58 -47.97 -3.01
C ASN A 106 7.73 -48.93 -2.70
N GLU A 107 8.93 -48.41 -2.42
CA GLU A 107 10.10 -49.20 -2.03
C GLU A 107 9.84 -50.00 -0.74
N LEU A 108 9.27 -49.36 0.29
CA LEU A 108 8.90 -50.02 1.54
C LEU A 108 7.87 -51.12 1.30
N THR A 109 6.85 -50.86 0.47
CA THR A 109 5.82 -51.84 0.13
C THR A 109 6.43 -53.04 -0.60
N ALA A 110 7.34 -52.81 -1.55
CA ALA A 110 8.04 -53.88 -2.26
C ALA A 110 8.91 -54.72 -1.31
N SER A 111 9.68 -54.06 -0.43
CA SER A 111 10.51 -54.74 0.57
C SER A 111 9.68 -55.60 1.52
N ASN A 112 8.55 -55.08 2.01
CA ASN A 112 7.64 -55.83 2.87
C ASN A 112 7.06 -57.07 2.18
N ARG A 113 6.69 -56.95 0.89
CA ARG A 113 6.25 -58.11 0.09
C ARG A 113 7.34 -59.16 -0.05
N THR A 114 8.59 -58.76 -0.29
CA THR A 114 9.73 -59.69 -0.36
C THR A 114 9.94 -60.44 0.95
N ILE A 115 9.88 -59.74 2.09
CA ILE A 115 9.99 -60.37 3.42
C ILE A 115 8.87 -61.38 3.64
N GLN A 116 7.62 -61.03 3.31
CA GLN A 116 6.49 -61.94 3.41
C GLN A 116 6.69 -63.21 2.58
N VAL A 117 7.18 -63.07 1.34
CA VAL A 117 7.49 -64.22 0.46
C VAL A 117 8.57 -65.11 1.07
N ILE A 118 9.66 -64.53 1.59
CA ILE A 118 10.74 -65.29 2.25
C ILE A 118 10.21 -66.05 3.49
N LEU A 119 9.41 -65.40 4.33
CA LEU A 119 8.82 -66.04 5.51
C LEU A 119 7.91 -67.21 5.13
N ILE A 120 7.05 -67.04 4.11
CA ILE A 120 6.18 -68.11 3.60
C ILE A 120 7.02 -69.28 3.05
N MET A 121 8.05 -69.00 2.25
CA MET A 121 8.95 -70.03 1.74
C MET A 121 9.67 -70.79 2.86
N GLY A 122 10.16 -70.09 3.89
CA GLY A 122 10.78 -70.72 5.05
C GLY A 122 9.82 -71.71 5.74
N ILE A 123 8.62 -71.25 6.11
CA ILE A 123 7.62 -72.09 6.80
C ILE A 123 7.24 -73.32 5.95
N THR A 124 7.09 -73.15 4.64
CA THR A 124 6.63 -74.23 3.75
C THR A 124 7.73 -75.21 3.34
N LEU A 125 8.96 -74.74 3.13
CA LEU A 125 10.07 -75.57 2.66
C LEU A 125 10.79 -76.29 3.80
N THR A 126 10.83 -75.76 5.02
CA THR A 126 11.56 -76.40 6.14
C THR A 126 11.14 -77.86 6.38
N PRO A 127 9.84 -78.23 6.47
CA PRO A 127 9.44 -79.63 6.65
C PRO A 127 9.82 -80.52 5.46
N ILE A 128 9.76 -79.98 4.23
CA ILE A 128 10.11 -80.69 2.99
C ILE A 128 11.61 -80.97 2.96
N ILE A 129 12.44 -79.95 3.22
CA ILE A 129 13.89 -80.05 3.28
C ILE A 129 14.30 -81.06 4.37
N TYR A 130 13.71 -80.98 5.56
CA TYR A 130 13.97 -81.93 6.65
C TYR A 130 13.65 -83.37 6.25
N SER A 131 12.49 -83.59 5.61
CA SER A 131 12.08 -84.93 5.13
C SER A 131 13.04 -85.49 4.08
N ILE A 132 13.51 -84.66 3.14
CA ILE A 132 14.50 -85.05 2.12
C ILE A 132 15.83 -85.39 2.79
N PHE A 133 16.31 -84.55 3.71
CA PHE A 133 17.57 -84.76 4.41
C PHE A 133 17.57 -86.06 5.21
N ASN A 134 16.51 -86.29 6.01
CA ASN A 134 16.40 -87.50 6.82
C ASN A 134 16.38 -88.78 5.96
N LYS A 135 15.68 -88.75 4.81
CA LYS A 135 15.60 -89.89 3.89
C LYS A 135 16.94 -90.29 3.24
N HIS A 136 17.83 -89.34 3.02
CA HIS A 136 19.04 -89.56 2.22
C HIS A 136 20.35 -89.53 3.03
N PHE A 137 20.35 -88.96 4.24
CA PHE A 137 21.58 -88.76 5.01
C PHE A 137 21.57 -89.33 6.42
N LEU A 138 20.40 -89.58 7.02
CA LEU A 138 20.29 -90.06 8.41
C LEU A 138 19.73 -91.48 8.55
N ASN A 139 18.99 -91.98 7.54
CA ASN A 139 18.45 -93.34 7.47
C ASN A 139 19.20 -94.19 6.45
#